data_AF-G4Z6S0-F1
#
_entry.id   AF-G4Z6S0-F1
#
_cell.length_a   1.000
_cell.length_b   1.000
_cell.length_c   1.000
_cell.angle_alpha   90.00
_cell.angle_beta   90.00
_cell.angle_gamma   90.00
#
_symmetry.space_group_name_H-M   'P 1'
#
loop_
_entity.id
_entity.type
_entity.pdbx_description
1 polymer ?
#
loop_
_entity_poly.entity_id
_entity_poly.type
_entity_poly.pdbx_seq_one_letter_code
_entity_poly.pdbx_strand_id
1 'polypeptide(L)'
;MYDCKLEIQSVAKCYFGAAATSLVPSSKSDFTLENDVEVQIVAKQLATEFSLDPRVDGTVDFIFTCWYEMEDPVAAGLHPSVKKFTAERYIGEGYEKYNNNIGWTCDPELPLAATAQAFSHFTWQATSGKHLVVDLQGVGSVFTDPQIHSSEESRFGQGNLAERGMIAFFSTHECNDICRALGLHHFGSDEASVMPMDAPVTKEPSKDKSITCSCPLCGAFLTVLRSEFLREHAVGREIYVQFRVHDEADKARTTQVRNMQGDMPYKPYWYEMKEVPPPTSCKSCR
;
A
#
# COMPACT_ATOMS: atom_id res chain seq x y z
N MET A 1 -0.93 1.63 -19.02
CA MET A 1 -0.12 2.83 -19.33
C MET A 1 1.35 2.41 -19.42
N TYR A 2 2.14 3.00 -20.32
CA TYR A 2 3.58 2.75 -20.38
C TYR A 2 4.32 4.08 -20.27
N ASP A 3 5.17 4.23 -19.24
CA ASP A 3 6.03 5.39 -19.09
C ASP A 3 7.28 5.20 -19.95
N CYS A 4 7.34 5.88 -21.10
CA CYS A 4 8.45 5.77 -22.03
C CYS A 4 9.78 6.33 -21.50
N LYS A 5 9.76 7.20 -20.49
CA LYS A 5 10.99 7.78 -19.91
C LYS A 5 11.61 6.85 -18.88
N LEU A 6 10.76 6.20 -18.08
CA LEU A 6 11.19 5.27 -17.04
C LEU A 6 11.24 3.81 -17.54
N GLU A 7 10.68 3.53 -18.73
CA GLU A 7 10.51 2.19 -19.28
C GLU A 7 9.69 1.26 -18.37
N ILE A 8 8.62 1.81 -17.78
CA ILE A 8 7.78 1.12 -16.78
C ILE A 8 6.38 0.87 -17.34
N GLN A 9 5.90 -0.35 -17.12
CA GLN A 9 4.49 -0.69 -17.31
C GLN A 9 3.69 -0.39 -16.04
N SER A 10 2.64 0.40 -16.21
CA SER A 10 1.74 0.83 -15.13
C SER A 10 0.31 0.45 -15.44
N VAL A 11 -0.46 0.17 -14.39
CA VAL A 11 -1.90 -0.02 -14.43
C VAL A 11 -2.55 1.34 -14.22
N ALA A 12 -3.35 1.79 -15.18
CA ALA A 12 -4.15 3.00 -15.04
C ALA A 12 -5.57 2.61 -14.63
N LYS A 13 -6.12 3.29 -13.63
CA LYS A 13 -7.43 3.05 -13.04
C LYS A 13 -8.32 4.25 -13.30
N CYS A 14 -9.36 4.01 -14.09
CA CYS A 14 -10.35 5.02 -14.46
C CYS A 14 -11.70 4.63 -13.90
N TYR A 15 -12.38 5.57 -13.24
CA TYR A 15 -13.75 5.39 -12.78
C TYR A 15 -14.74 5.69 -13.91
N PHE A 16 -15.83 4.92 -13.98
CA PHE A 16 -16.92 5.08 -14.95
C PHE A 16 -18.28 5.10 -14.25
N GLY A 17 -19.31 5.63 -14.92
CA GLY A 17 -20.70 5.55 -14.46
C GLY A 17 -20.96 6.28 -13.14
N ALA A 18 -21.72 5.64 -12.24
CA ALA A 18 -22.08 6.21 -10.93
C ALA A 18 -20.85 6.55 -10.07
N ALA A 19 -19.80 5.72 -10.11
CA ALA A 19 -18.55 5.98 -9.41
C ALA A 19 -17.83 7.24 -9.95
N ALA A 20 -17.88 7.48 -11.26
CA ALA A 20 -17.38 8.73 -11.85
C ALA A 20 -18.25 9.94 -11.51
N THR A 21 -19.55 9.73 -11.27
CA THR A 21 -20.48 10.80 -10.88
C THR A 21 -20.24 11.23 -9.44
N SER A 22 -19.82 10.31 -8.56
CA SER A 22 -19.40 10.62 -7.19
C SER A 22 -18.10 11.43 -7.08
N LEU A 23 -17.32 11.53 -8.17
CA LEU A 23 -16.15 12.41 -8.28
C LEU A 23 -16.51 13.86 -8.66
N VAL A 24 -17.79 14.14 -8.96
CA VAL A 24 -18.29 15.50 -9.25
C VAL A 24 -18.82 16.10 -7.95
N PRO A 25 -18.30 17.25 -7.47
CA PRO A 25 -18.67 17.77 -6.15
C PRO A 25 -20.16 18.11 -6.08
N SER A 26 -20.91 17.45 -5.19
CA SER A 26 -22.29 17.79 -4.90
C SER A 26 -22.58 17.63 -3.41
N SER A 27 -21.89 18.43 -2.60
CA SER A 27 -22.27 18.83 -1.24
C SER A 27 -22.87 17.72 -0.38
N LYS A 28 -22.05 16.74 0.02
CA LYS A 28 -21.94 16.13 1.36
C LYS A 28 -21.22 14.78 1.20
N SER A 29 -19.97 14.73 1.71
CA SER A 29 -18.99 13.65 1.58
C SER A 29 -18.65 13.28 0.14
N ASP A 30 -17.97 14.19 -0.55
CA ASP A 30 -17.54 14.01 -1.93
C ASP A 30 -16.35 13.03 -1.97
N PHE A 31 -16.49 11.94 -2.70
CA PHE A 31 -15.38 11.02 -3.00
C PHE A 31 -14.49 11.66 -4.05
N THR A 32 -13.17 11.63 -3.85
CA THR A 32 -12.20 12.17 -4.82
C THR A 32 -11.12 11.14 -5.10
N LEU A 33 -10.56 11.13 -6.31
CA LEU A 33 -9.40 10.29 -6.65
C LEU A 33 -8.20 10.60 -5.73
N GLU A 34 -8.15 11.82 -5.24
CA GLU A 34 -7.22 12.31 -4.24
C GLU A 34 -7.33 11.54 -2.92
N ASN A 35 -8.53 11.09 -2.52
CA ASN A 35 -8.70 10.24 -1.35
C ASN A 35 -8.12 8.84 -1.55
N ASP A 36 -8.20 8.25 -2.75
CA ASP A 36 -7.59 6.95 -3.02
C ASP A 36 -6.06 7.03 -2.84
N VAL A 37 -5.46 8.12 -3.35
CA VAL A 37 -4.02 8.37 -3.19
C VAL A 37 -3.68 8.60 -1.71
N GLU A 38 -4.49 9.37 -0.98
CA GLU A 38 -4.31 9.59 0.46
C GLU A 38 -4.34 8.27 1.25
N VAL A 39 -5.33 7.41 0.97
CA VAL A 39 -5.48 6.09 1.60
C VAL A 39 -4.23 5.25 1.40
N GLN A 40 -3.71 5.19 0.17
CA GLN A 40 -2.52 4.40 -0.13
C GLN A 40 -1.25 4.97 0.52
N ILE A 41 -1.12 6.30 0.62
CA ILE A 41 -0.01 6.95 1.34
C ILE A 41 -0.05 6.60 2.83
N VAL A 42 -1.22 6.73 3.47
CA VAL A 42 -1.39 6.42 4.91
C VAL A 42 -1.14 4.94 5.17
N ALA A 43 -1.67 4.05 4.34
CA ALA A 43 -1.45 2.61 4.46
C ALA A 43 0.03 2.24 4.31
N LYS A 44 0.74 2.85 3.36
CA LYS A 44 2.18 2.65 3.20
C LYS A 44 2.99 3.10 4.42
N GLN A 45 2.63 4.24 5.00
CA GLN A 45 3.28 4.73 6.22
C GLN A 45 3.11 3.73 7.38
N LEU A 46 1.89 3.26 7.60
CA LEU A 46 1.59 2.28 8.65
C LEU A 46 2.27 0.92 8.39
N ALA A 47 2.37 0.51 7.12
CA ALA A 47 3.12 -0.69 6.72
C ALA A 47 4.62 -0.56 7.01
N THR A 48 5.17 0.63 6.82
CA THR A 48 6.56 0.95 7.18
C THR A 48 6.75 0.84 8.68
N GLU A 49 5.87 1.43 9.50
CA GLU A 49 5.92 1.34 10.97
C GLU A 49 5.84 -0.10 11.47
N PHE A 50 4.91 -0.90 10.91
CA PHE A 50 4.81 -2.33 11.20
C PHE A 50 6.12 -3.05 10.89
N SER A 51 6.69 -2.81 9.71
CA SER A 51 7.92 -3.48 9.24
C SER A 51 9.19 -3.03 9.98
N LEU A 52 9.17 -1.87 10.61
CA LEU A 52 10.25 -1.40 11.48
C LEU A 52 10.21 -2.06 12.86
N ASP A 53 9.07 -2.63 13.29
CA ASP A 53 8.94 -3.21 14.62
C ASP A 53 9.82 -4.46 14.79
N PRO A 54 10.76 -4.48 15.75
CA PRO A 54 11.68 -5.62 15.93
C PRO A 54 10.99 -6.92 16.35
N ARG A 55 9.73 -6.87 16.78
CA ARG A 55 8.96 -8.03 17.23
C ARG A 55 8.39 -8.84 16.05
N VAL A 56 8.31 -8.22 14.86
CA VAL A 56 7.87 -8.90 13.63
C VAL A 56 9.04 -9.38 12.79
N ASP A 57 8.91 -10.62 12.33
CA ASP A 57 9.86 -11.27 11.44
C ASP A 57 9.54 -11.06 9.96
N GLY A 58 8.25 -10.87 9.65
CA GLY A 58 7.75 -10.58 8.31
C GLY A 58 7.53 -9.08 8.15
N THR A 59 7.68 -8.59 6.92
CA THR A 59 7.41 -7.20 6.56
C THR A 59 6.21 -7.14 5.63
N VAL A 60 5.60 -5.98 5.58
CA VAL A 60 4.58 -5.62 4.59
C VAL A 60 4.93 -4.27 3.99
N ASP A 61 4.56 -4.06 2.74
CA ASP A 61 4.71 -2.77 2.07
C ASP A 61 3.52 -2.48 1.17
N PHE A 62 3.36 -1.23 0.76
CA PHE A 62 2.42 -0.83 -0.29
C PHE A 62 3.16 -0.15 -1.44
N ILE A 63 2.74 -0.43 -2.68
CA ILE A 63 3.24 0.36 -3.81
C ILE A 63 2.74 1.79 -3.73
N PHE A 64 3.41 2.68 -4.44
CA PHE A 64 2.93 4.03 -4.63
C PHE A 64 1.94 4.13 -5.77
N THR A 65 1.00 5.05 -5.59
CA THR A 65 0.04 5.49 -6.61
C THR A 65 0.07 7.01 -6.69
N CYS A 66 -0.30 7.54 -7.84
CA CYS A 66 -0.54 8.96 -8.04
C CYS A 66 -1.72 9.15 -8.97
N TRP A 67 -2.35 10.33 -8.89
CA TRP A 67 -3.33 10.73 -9.88
C TRP A 67 -2.67 11.51 -11.01
N TYR A 68 -3.33 11.45 -12.15
CA TYR A 68 -2.95 12.10 -13.40
C TYR A 68 -4.16 12.86 -13.92
N GLU A 69 -3.92 14.06 -14.43
CA GLU A 69 -4.94 14.85 -15.11
C GLU A 69 -4.80 14.68 -16.63
N MET A 70 -5.93 14.46 -17.31
CA MET A 70 -6.01 14.34 -18.76
C MET A 70 -6.55 15.62 -19.37
N GLU A 71 -5.74 16.24 -20.23
CA GLU A 71 -6.13 17.44 -20.99
C GLU A 71 -7.24 17.11 -22.00
N ASP A 72 -7.04 16.07 -22.81
CA ASP A 72 -7.99 15.61 -23.83
C ASP A 72 -8.28 14.10 -23.73
N PRO A 73 -9.29 13.70 -22.92
CA PRO A 73 -9.70 12.30 -22.82
C PRO A 73 -10.23 11.72 -24.14
N VAL A 74 -10.76 12.56 -25.04
CA VAL A 74 -11.36 12.10 -26.30
C VAL A 74 -10.26 11.69 -27.28
N ALA A 75 -9.16 12.44 -27.35
CA ALA A 75 -7.98 12.05 -28.11
C ALA A 75 -7.40 10.70 -27.65
N ALA A 76 -7.57 10.35 -26.36
CA ALA A 76 -7.19 9.07 -25.78
C ALA A 76 -8.20 7.92 -26.04
N GLY A 77 -9.31 8.19 -26.74
CA GLY A 77 -10.40 7.22 -26.94
C GLY A 77 -11.25 6.98 -25.69
N LEU A 78 -11.22 7.89 -24.71
CA LEU A 78 -11.99 7.82 -23.47
C LEU A 78 -13.19 8.76 -23.48
N HIS A 79 -14.13 8.53 -22.57
CA HIS A 79 -15.28 9.42 -22.40
C HIS A 79 -14.83 10.81 -21.92
N PRO A 80 -15.43 11.93 -22.40
CA PRO A 80 -14.99 13.29 -22.07
C PRO A 80 -14.94 13.62 -20.57
N SER A 81 -15.71 12.88 -19.75
CA SER A 81 -15.74 13.06 -18.29
C SER A 81 -14.54 12.45 -17.56
N VAL A 82 -13.72 11.62 -18.20
CA VAL A 82 -12.56 10.98 -17.58
C VAL A 82 -11.39 11.97 -17.58
N LYS A 83 -11.51 13.00 -16.75
CA LYS A 83 -10.52 14.08 -16.63
C LYS A 83 -9.35 13.74 -15.70
N LYS A 84 -9.54 12.75 -14.82
CA LYS A 84 -8.54 12.27 -13.86
C LYS A 84 -8.54 10.75 -13.79
N PHE A 85 -7.39 10.17 -13.48
CA PHE A 85 -7.22 8.74 -13.24
C PHE A 85 -6.05 8.52 -12.27
N THR A 86 -6.02 7.39 -11.57
CA THR A 86 -4.83 6.97 -10.82
C THR A 86 -4.00 6.01 -11.66
N ALA A 87 -2.69 5.99 -11.45
CA ALA A 87 -1.87 4.92 -11.98
C ALA A 87 -0.80 4.48 -10.97
N GLU A 88 -0.54 3.18 -11.03
CA GLU A 88 0.42 2.50 -10.18
C GLU A 88 1.21 1.49 -11.00
N ARG A 89 2.32 0.99 -10.45
CA ARG A 89 3.13 -0.01 -11.15
C ARG A 89 2.36 -1.32 -11.28
N TYR A 90 2.53 -2.00 -12.41
CA TYR A 90 2.13 -3.40 -12.52
C TYR A 90 2.98 -4.28 -11.59
N ILE A 91 2.34 -5.02 -10.68
CA ILE A 91 3.01 -5.80 -9.62
C ILE A 91 3.18 -7.30 -9.91
N GLY A 92 2.88 -7.75 -11.13
CA GLY A 92 3.11 -9.15 -11.54
C GLY A 92 1.90 -10.07 -11.37
N GLU A 93 2.18 -11.38 -11.41
CA GLU A 93 1.21 -12.47 -11.22
C GLU A 93 1.24 -12.97 -9.76
N GLY A 94 0.29 -13.84 -9.38
CA GLY A 94 0.18 -14.33 -7.98
C GLY A 94 -0.50 -13.33 -7.06
N TYR A 95 -1.48 -12.60 -7.59
CA TYR A 95 -2.27 -11.64 -6.85
C TYR A 95 -3.22 -12.35 -5.89
N GLU A 96 -3.09 -12.05 -4.61
CA GLU A 96 -3.91 -12.61 -3.54
C GLU A 96 -4.63 -11.52 -2.77
N LYS A 97 -5.82 -11.84 -2.25
CA LYS A 97 -6.60 -10.97 -1.37
C LYS A 97 -6.74 -11.64 -0.01
N TYR A 98 -6.32 -10.94 1.04
CA TYR A 98 -6.19 -11.50 2.39
C TYR A 98 -7.36 -11.15 3.31
N ASN A 99 -7.94 -9.98 3.12
CA ASN A 99 -9.20 -9.58 3.74
C ASN A 99 -9.92 -8.57 2.84
N ASN A 100 -11.17 -8.23 3.19
CA ASN A 100 -11.90 -7.15 2.52
C ASN A 100 -12.32 -6.06 3.50
N ASN A 101 -12.97 -5.02 2.98
CA ASN A 101 -13.44 -3.90 3.78
C ASN A 101 -14.72 -4.19 4.62
N ILE A 102 -15.24 -5.42 4.66
CA ILE A 102 -16.48 -5.76 5.38
C ILE A 102 -16.43 -7.11 6.12
N GLY A 103 -15.24 -7.53 6.56
CA GLY A 103 -15.06 -8.65 7.48
C GLY A 103 -14.92 -10.04 6.82
N TRP A 104 -14.65 -10.11 5.52
CA TRP A 104 -14.17 -11.37 4.94
C TRP A 104 -12.67 -11.52 5.16
N THR A 105 -12.21 -12.74 5.45
CA THR A 105 -10.81 -13.14 5.56
C THR A 105 -10.52 -14.33 4.64
N CYS A 106 -9.29 -14.42 4.14
CA CYS A 106 -8.82 -15.54 3.34
C CYS A 106 -8.63 -16.83 4.17
N ASP A 107 -8.27 -17.92 3.48
CA ASP A 107 -7.85 -19.17 4.12
C ASP A 107 -6.62 -18.92 5.03
N PRO A 108 -6.67 -19.27 6.33
CA PRO A 108 -5.55 -19.10 7.25
C PRO A 108 -4.25 -19.80 6.82
N GLU A 109 -4.33 -20.83 5.97
CA GLU A 109 -3.18 -21.57 5.44
C GLU A 109 -2.50 -20.85 4.26
N LEU A 110 -3.11 -19.79 3.72
CA LEU A 110 -2.51 -19.00 2.65
C LEU A 110 -1.24 -18.30 3.17
N PRO A 111 -0.11 -18.34 2.42
CA PRO A 111 1.10 -17.62 2.81
C PRO A 111 0.79 -16.15 3.10
N LEU A 112 1.31 -15.61 4.21
CA LEU A 112 1.07 -14.24 4.69
C LEU A 112 -0.32 -13.94 5.25
N ALA A 113 -1.28 -14.89 5.27
CA ALA A 113 -2.60 -14.66 5.87
C ALA A 113 -2.51 -14.11 7.30
N ALA A 114 -1.70 -14.76 8.16
CA ALA A 114 -1.46 -14.29 9.52
C ALA A 114 -0.82 -12.90 9.59
N THR A 115 0.15 -12.61 8.72
CA THR A 115 0.82 -11.30 8.65
C THR A 115 -0.16 -10.22 8.23
N ALA A 116 -1.02 -10.47 7.24
CA ALA A 116 -2.01 -9.53 6.77
C ALA A 116 -3.04 -9.20 7.87
N GLN A 117 -3.61 -10.21 8.55
CA GLN A 117 -4.56 -9.92 9.64
C GLN A 117 -3.89 -9.19 10.82
N ALA A 118 -2.65 -9.56 11.16
CA ALA A 118 -1.90 -8.89 12.21
C ALA A 118 -1.56 -7.43 11.84
N PHE A 119 -1.27 -7.16 10.57
CA PHE A 119 -1.05 -5.80 10.08
C PHE A 119 -2.31 -4.94 10.22
N SER A 120 -3.48 -5.44 9.76
CA SER A 120 -4.75 -4.74 9.96
C SER A 120 -4.98 -4.42 11.44
N HIS A 121 -4.87 -5.41 12.33
CA HIS A 121 -5.01 -5.20 13.78
C HIS A 121 -4.00 -4.19 14.34
N PHE A 122 -2.74 -4.29 13.95
CA PHE A 122 -1.68 -3.36 14.32
C PHE A 122 -2.06 -1.93 13.97
N THR A 123 -2.57 -1.67 12.76
CA THR A 123 -2.90 -0.30 12.32
C THR A 123 -3.93 0.37 13.24
N TRP A 124 -4.95 -0.39 13.66
CA TRP A 124 -5.96 0.13 14.59
C TRP A 124 -5.36 0.48 15.94
N GLN A 125 -4.50 -0.37 16.52
CA GLN A 125 -3.90 -0.05 17.81
C GLN A 125 -2.79 1.01 17.75
N ALA A 126 -1.93 0.96 16.74
CA ALA A 126 -0.87 1.95 16.52
C ALA A 126 -1.45 3.36 16.37
N THR A 127 -2.65 3.48 15.81
CA THR A 127 -3.36 4.74 15.65
C THR A 127 -4.33 5.06 16.79
N SER A 128 -4.28 4.33 17.91
CA SER A 128 -5.18 4.51 19.07
C SER A 128 -6.66 4.44 18.69
N GLY A 129 -7.00 3.48 17.82
CA GLY A 129 -8.34 3.21 17.33
C GLY A 129 -8.84 4.12 16.21
N LYS A 130 -7.99 5.03 15.71
CA LYS A 130 -8.42 6.03 14.70
C LYS A 130 -8.53 5.45 13.30
N HIS A 131 -7.61 4.60 12.88
CA HIS A 131 -7.53 4.09 11.50
C HIS A 131 -7.29 2.59 11.48
N LEU A 132 -8.12 1.86 10.74
CA LEU A 132 -7.96 0.44 10.48
C LEU A 132 -7.77 0.24 8.97
N VAL A 133 -6.59 -0.26 8.58
CA VAL A 133 -6.28 -0.61 7.18
C VAL A 133 -6.80 -2.02 6.88
N VAL A 134 -7.61 -2.15 5.85
CA VAL A 134 -8.22 -3.40 5.34
C VAL A 134 -8.18 -3.42 3.81
N ASP A 135 -8.85 -4.40 3.20
CA ASP A 135 -8.78 -4.68 1.77
C ASP A 135 -7.34 -5.00 1.34
N LEU A 136 -6.64 -5.78 2.17
CA LEU A 136 -5.25 -6.15 1.92
C LEU A 136 -5.16 -7.13 0.75
N GLN A 137 -4.51 -6.69 -0.32
CA GLN A 137 -4.39 -7.43 -1.56
C GLN A 137 -3.13 -7.04 -2.33
N GLY A 138 -2.53 -7.98 -3.04
CA GLY A 138 -1.30 -7.72 -3.81
C GLY A 138 -0.50 -8.99 -4.09
N VAL A 139 0.81 -8.82 -4.30
CA VAL A 139 1.72 -9.92 -4.67
C VAL A 139 2.78 -10.07 -3.60
N GLY A 140 2.84 -11.25 -2.98
CA GLY A 140 3.70 -11.49 -1.83
C GLY A 140 3.37 -10.52 -0.69
N SER A 141 4.39 -9.88 -0.11
CA SER A 141 4.25 -8.92 0.98
C SER A 141 4.06 -7.47 0.53
N VAL A 142 3.86 -7.22 -0.78
CA VAL A 142 3.66 -5.87 -1.32
C VAL A 142 2.23 -5.73 -1.82
N PHE A 143 1.49 -4.84 -1.17
CA PHE A 143 0.07 -4.63 -1.35
C PHE A 143 -0.24 -3.38 -2.20
N THR A 144 -1.49 -3.29 -2.66
CA THR A 144 -2.05 -2.14 -3.36
C THR A 144 -3.55 -2.03 -3.08
N ASP A 145 -4.16 -0.89 -3.43
CA ASP A 145 -5.59 -0.61 -3.22
C ASP A 145 -6.12 -0.94 -1.82
N PRO A 146 -5.50 -0.44 -0.74
CA PRO A 146 -6.08 -0.61 0.58
C PRO A 146 -7.37 0.19 0.72
N GLN A 147 -8.17 -0.16 1.72
CA GLN A 147 -9.22 0.69 2.27
C GLN A 147 -8.89 1.03 3.73
N ILE A 148 -9.23 2.24 4.16
CA ILE A 148 -9.15 2.64 5.57
C ILE A 148 -10.56 2.85 6.11
N HIS A 149 -10.86 2.19 7.23
CA HIS A 149 -11.94 2.58 8.12
C HIS A 149 -11.40 3.57 9.14
N SER A 150 -12.09 4.71 9.31
CA SER A 150 -11.65 5.78 10.20
C SER A 150 -12.73 6.17 11.19
N SER A 151 -12.32 6.56 12.41
CA SER A 151 -13.23 7.17 13.39
C SER A 151 -13.81 8.52 12.89
N GLU A 152 -13.16 9.14 11.90
CA GLU A 152 -13.65 10.29 11.17
C GLU A 152 -14.36 9.84 9.89
N GLU A 153 -15.70 9.78 9.89
CA GLU A 153 -16.51 9.25 8.78
C GLU A 153 -16.31 10.00 7.46
N SER A 154 -15.92 11.28 7.51
CA SER A 154 -15.74 12.12 6.31
C SER A 154 -14.41 11.91 5.59
N ARG A 155 -13.48 11.11 6.14
CA ARG A 155 -12.18 10.84 5.52
C ARG A 155 -12.19 9.56 4.68
N PHE A 156 -11.23 9.44 3.75
CA PHE A 156 -10.93 8.21 3.02
C PHE A 156 -12.04 7.65 2.11
N GLY A 157 -12.94 8.52 1.66
CA GLY A 157 -13.90 8.19 0.60
C GLY A 157 -15.03 7.25 1.02
N GLN A 158 -15.85 6.84 0.04
CA GLN A 158 -17.08 6.06 0.28
C GLN A 158 -16.86 4.65 0.83
N GLY A 159 -15.67 4.08 0.63
CA GLY A 159 -15.34 2.77 1.17
C GLY A 159 -15.01 2.77 2.66
N ASN A 160 -14.87 3.94 3.29
CA ASN A 160 -14.76 4.09 4.73
C ASN A 160 -16.13 3.80 5.38
N LEU A 161 -16.26 2.60 5.98
CA LEU A 161 -17.45 2.19 6.71
C LEU A 161 -17.38 2.55 8.19
N ALA A 162 -16.41 3.38 8.58
CA ALA A 162 -16.16 3.85 9.94
C ALA A 162 -16.19 2.72 10.98
N GLU A 163 -16.79 2.97 12.14
CA GLU A 163 -16.89 1.99 13.23
C GLU A 163 -17.55 0.68 12.80
N ARG A 164 -18.54 0.72 11.88
CA ARG A 164 -19.18 -0.49 11.36
C ARG A 164 -18.18 -1.40 10.65
N GLY A 165 -17.29 -0.80 9.85
CA GLY A 165 -16.23 -1.53 9.17
C GLY A 165 -15.20 -2.11 10.14
N MET A 166 -14.86 -1.35 11.19
CA MET A 166 -13.95 -1.82 12.25
C MET A 166 -14.53 -3.01 13.01
N ILE A 167 -15.79 -2.92 13.44
CA ILE A 167 -16.50 -4.01 14.12
C ILE A 167 -16.58 -5.23 13.21
N ALA A 168 -16.88 -5.06 11.91
CA ALA A 168 -16.94 -6.16 10.95
C ALA A 168 -15.61 -6.90 10.86
N PHE A 169 -14.48 -6.19 10.73
CA PHE A 169 -13.15 -6.80 10.74
C PHE A 169 -12.90 -7.58 12.04
N PHE A 170 -13.11 -6.95 13.20
CA PHE A 170 -12.82 -7.59 14.49
C PHE A 170 -13.77 -8.76 14.81
N SER A 171 -14.98 -8.79 14.24
CA SER A 171 -15.91 -9.91 14.42
C SER A 171 -15.43 -11.23 13.81
N THR A 172 -14.50 -11.16 12.86
CA THR A 172 -13.91 -12.31 12.16
C THR A 172 -12.42 -12.46 12.42
N HIS A 173 -11.80 -11.50 13.11
CA HIS A 173 -10.37 -11.52 13.40
C HIS A 173 -10.08 -12.44 14.58
N GLU A 174 -9.06 -13.28 14.45
CA GLU A 174 -8.50 -14.05 15.55
C GLU A 174 -7.05 -13.64 15.74
N CYS A 175 -6.69 -13.19 16.95
CA CYS A 175 -5.30 -12.83 17.24
C CYS A 175 -4.38 -14.03 17.03
N ASN A 176 -3.37 -13.86 16.17
CA ASN A 176 -2.36 -14.86 15.88
C ASN A 176 -1.03 -14.57 16.61
N ASP A 177 0.01 -15.36 16.34
CA ASP A 177 1.32 -15.23 17.01
C ASP A 177 1.98 -13.88 16.77
N ILE A 178 1.75 -13.26 15.61
CA ILE A 178 2.29 -11.93 15.28
C ILE A 178 1.59 -10.86 16.12
N CYS A 179 0.26 -10.96 16.26
CA CYS A 179 -0.51 -10.07 17.14
C CYS A 179 0.00 -10.16 18.58
N ARG A 180 0.20 -11.39 19.08
CA ARG A 180 0.75 -11.64 20.42
C ARG A 180 2.16 -11.11 20.58
N ALA A 181 3.04 -11.31 19.60
CA ALA A 181 4.41 -10.82 19.62
C ALA A 181 4.47 -9.28 19.67
N LEU A 182 3.56 -8.61 18.97
CA LEU A 182 3.40 -7.15 18.98
C LEU A 182 2.73 -6.61 20.26
N GLY A 183 2.25 -7.48 21.16
CA GLY A 183 1.51 -7.07 22.36
C GLY A 183 0.14 -6.46 22.04
N LEU A 184 -0.48 -6.88 20.93
CA LEU A 184 -1.78 -6.38 20.51
C LEU A 184 -2.91 -6.95 21.40
N HIS A 185 -3.87 -6.09 21.74
CA HIS A 185 -5.05 -6.41 22.54
C HIS A 185 -6.24 -6.64 21.62
N HIS A 186 -6.97 -7.72 21.87
CA HIS A 186 -8.14 -8.02 21.07
C HIS A 186 -9.24 -6.98 21.29
N PHE A 187 -10.00 -6.67 20.25
CA PHE A 187 -11.08 -5.68 20.33
C PHE A 187 -12.12 -6.10 21.39
N GLY A 188 -12.43 -5.19 22.31
CA GLY A 188 -13.41 -5.44 23.39
C GLY A 188 -12.90 -6.29 24.56
N SER A 189 -11.61 -6.61 24.66
CA SER A 189 -11.07 -7.21 25.88
C SER A 189 -10.91 -6.16 26.99
N ASP A 190 -11.51 -6.40 28.17
CA ASP A 190 -11.33 -5.54 29.35
C ASP A 190 -9.85 -5.54 29.80
N GLU A 191 -9.26 -4.35 29.86
CA GLU A 191 -7.86 -4.05 30.23
C GLU A 191 -7.43 -4.65 31.58
N ALA A 192 -6.53 -5.66 31.61
CA ALA A 192 -5.79 -6.04 32.83
C ALA A 192 -4.47 -6.83 32.65
N SER A 193 -3.95 -7.03 31.43
CA SER A 193 -2.63 -7.69 31.26
C SER A 193 -1.78 -6.96 30.22
N VAL A 194 -1.32 -5.78 30.61
CA VAL A 194 -0.40 -4.96 29.81
C VAL A 194 0.97 -5.63 29.79
N MET A 195 1.42 -6.08 28.62
CA MET A 195 2.83 -5.96 28.30
C MET A 195 2.99 -4.62 27.57
N PRO A 196 3.82 -3.68 28.07
CA PRO A 196 4.07 -2.44 27.37
C PRO A 196 4.52 -2.74 25.93
N MET A 197 4.14 -1.92 24.95
CA MET A 197 4.78 -2.00 23.62
C MET A 197 6.31 -1.82 23.73
N ASP A 198 6.79 -1.19 24.81
CA ASP A 198 8.20 -1.04 25.20
C ASP A 198 8.78 -2.24 25.95
N ALA A 199 8.06 -3.36 26.07
CA ALA A 199 8.59 -4.55 26.72
C ALA A 199 9.85 -5.02 25.98
N PRO A 200 10.96 -5.31 26.70
CA PRO A 200 12.21 -5.71 26.07
C PRO A 200 12.00 -6.96 25.21
N VAL A 201 12.34 -6.84 23.93
CA VAL A 201 12.29 -7.96 22.98
C VAL A 201 13.33 -9.00 23.42
N THR A 202 12.87 -10.11 24.01
CA THR A 202 13.73 -11.22 24.45
C THR A 202 14.00 -12.24 23.34
N LYS A 203 13.64 -11.92 22.09
CA LYS A 203 13.79 -12.83 20.96
C LYS A 203 15.28 -12.96 20.61
N GLU A 204 15.78 -14.20 20.56
CA GLU A 204 17.12 -14.46 20.04
C GLU A 204 17.25 -13.87 18.63
N PRO A 205 18.42 -13.30 18.27
CA PRO A 205 18.62 -12.71 16.95
C PRO A 205 18.41 -13.79 15.89
N SER A 206 17.26 -13.73 15.20
CA SER A 206 17.01 -14.58 14.05
C SER A 206 18.03 -14.26 12.95
N LYS A 207 18.39 -15.24 12.13
CA LYS A 207 19.21 -14.98 10.94
C LYS A 207 18.59 -13.84 10.13
N ASP A 208 19.41 -12.90 9.70
CA ASP A 208 18.96 -11.74 8.91
C ASP A 208 18.18 -12.22 7.68
N LYS A 209 16.89 -11.88 7.63
CA LYS A 209 15.96 -12.36 6.61
C LYS A 209 15.94 -11.37 5.45
N SER A 210 15.80 -11.89 4.23
CA SER A 210 15.44 -11.06 3.09
C SER A 210 13.98 -10.62 3.19
N ILE A 211 13.73 -9.36 2.85
CA ILE A 211 12.41 -8.74 2.82
C ILE A 211 12.17 -8.11 1.46
N THR A 212 10.91 -8.00 1.06
CA THR A 212 10.52 -7.32 -0.18
C THR A 212 9.91 -5.96 0.13
N CYS A 213 10.42 -4.92 -0.52
CA CYS A 213 9.88 -3.56 -0.47
C CYS A 213 9.74 -2.97 -1.88
N SER A 214 8.91 -1.95 -2.03
CA SER A 214 8.72 -1.23 -3.29
C SER A 214 9.63 0.01 -3.36
N CYS A 215 10.32 0.17 -4.49
CA CYS A 215 11.13 1.34 -4.76
C CYS A 215 10.23 2.58 -4.84
N PRO A 216 10.54 3.68 -4.15
CA PRO A 216 9.66 4.83 -4.16
C PRO A 216 9.71 5.67 -5.45
N LEU A 217 10.69 5.45 -6.35
CA LEU A 217 10.74 6.18 -7.63
C LEU A 217 10.00 5.44 -8.74
N CYS A 218 10.25 4.14 -8.86
CA CYS A 218 9.75 3.34 -9.97
C CYS A 218 8.70 2.32 -9.56
N GLY A 219 8.51 2.09 -8.26
CA GLY A 219 7.63 1.05 -7.71
C GLY A 219 8.16 -0.38 -7.83
N ALA A 220 9.37 -0.59 -8.36
CA ALA A 220 9.92 -1.95 -8.53
C ALA A 220 10.09 -2.66 -7.19
N PHE A 221 9.88 -3.97 -7.17
CA PHE A 221 10.13 -4.76 -5.98
C PHE A 221 11.65 -4.92 -5.79
N LEU A 222 12.08 -4.68 -4.56
CA LEU A 222 13.46 -4.77 -4.12
C LEU A 222 13.51 -5.81 -3.02
N THR A 223 14.45 -6.76 -3.15
CA THR A 223 14.76 -7.71 -2.09
C THR A 223 15.98 -7.20 -1.35
N VAL A 224 15.82 -6.88 -0.06
CA VAL A 224 16.89 -6.35 0.80
C VAL A 224 16.98 -7.14 2.10
N LEU A 225 18.12 -7.08 2.78
CA LEU A 225 18.23 -7.64 4.13
C LEU A 225 17.45 -6.77 5.12
N ARG A 226 16.79 -7.41 6.09
CA ARG A 226 16.02 -6.72 7.11
C ARG A 226 16.90 -5.77 7.92
N SER A 227 18.11 -6.18 8.29
CA SER A 227 19.04 -5.32 9.02
C SER A 227 19.42 -4.05 8.24
N GLU A 228 19.56 -4.16 6.93
CA GLU A 228 19.88 -3.04 6.05
C GLU A 228 18.70 -2.08 5.91
N PHE A 229 17.48 -2.62 5.75
CA PHE A 229 16.25 -1.83 5.76
C PHE A 229 16.13 -0.99 7.04
N LEU A 230 16.31 -1.62 8.21
CA LEU A 230 16.27 -0.94 9.51
C LEU A 230 17.34 0.17 9.60
N ARG A 231 18.57 -0.14 9.19
CA ARG A 231 19.70 0.80 9.25
C ARG A 231 19.48 2.03 8.38
N GLU A 232 18.95 1.85 7.18
CA GLU A 232 18.75 2.94 6.22
C GLU A 232 17.58 3.83 6.64
N HIS A 233 16.51 3.24 7.16
CA HIS A 233 15.40 4.01 7.72
C HIS A 233 15.82 4.82 8.96
N ALA A 234 16.72 4.29 9.78
CA ALA A 234 17.26 5.00 10.96
C ALA A 234 18.09 6.25 10.60
N VAL A 235 18.66 6.32 9.39
CA VAL A 235 19.38 7.50 8.89
C VAL A 235 18.52 8.39 7.98
N GLY A 236 17.20 8.19 7.99
CA GLY A 236 16.24 9.03 7.26
C GLY A 236 16.22 8.78 5.74
N ARG A 237 16.70 7.63 5.27
CA ARG A 237 16.62 7.26 3.86
C ARG A 237 15.36 6.45 3.59
N GLU A 238 14.40 7.08 2.92
CA GLU A 238 13.27 6.41 2.25
C GLU A 238 13.79 5.71 0.96
N ILE A 239 14.72 4.77 1.09
CA ILE A 239 15.30 3.87 0.05
C ILE A 239 15.36 4.42 -1.38
N TYR A 240 16.51 5.01 -1.74
CA TYR A 240 16.85 5.37 -3.12
C TYR A 240 18.30 4.96 -3.47
N VAL A 241 18.44 3.70 -3.92
CA VAL A 241 19.50 3.09 -4.76
C VAL A 241 20.97 3.13 -4.32
N GLN A 242 21.43 2.02 -3.72
CA GLN A 242 22.75 1.38 -3.92
C GLN A 242 22.78 -0.06 -3.35
N PHE A 243 21.72 -0.86 -3.57
CA PHE A 243 21.68 -2.25 -3.08
C PHE A 243 22.10 -3.23 -4.17
N ARG A 244 22.96 -4.20 -3.84
CA ARG A 244 23.16 -5.38 -4.68
C ARG A 244 21.90 -6.23 -4.58
N VAL A 245 21.09 -6.23 -5.62
CA VAL A 245 19.97 -7.17 -5.77
C VAL A 245 20.54 -8.58 -5.62
N HIS A 246 20.06 -9.36 -4.65
CA HIS A 246 20.22 -10.80 -4.70
C HIS A 246 19.30 -11.30 -5.81
N ASP A 247 19.93 -11.54 -6.95
CA ASP A 247 19.31 -11.82 -8.24
C ASP A 247 18.59 -13.17 -8.19
N GLU A 248 17.34 -13.18 -7.70
CA GLU A 248 16.39 -14.26 -7.97
C GLU A 248 15.24 -13.69 -8.80
N ALA A 249 15.57 -13.51 -10.08
CA ALA A 249 14.64 -13.61 -11.21
C ALA A 249 13.47 -12.62 -11.26
N ASP A 250 13.77 -11.33 -11.35
CA ASP A 250 12.85 -10.37 -11.98
C ASP A 250 13.37 -10.00 -13.37
N LYS A 251 13.35 -10.99 -14.28
CA LYS A 251 13.55 -10.73 -15.71
C LYS A 251 12.36 -9.89 -16.17
N ALA A 252 12.54 -8.57 -16.15
CA ALA A 252 11.66 -7.62 -16.81
C ALA A 252 11.33 -8.16 -18.21
N ARG A 253 10.14 -8.73 -18.37
CA ARG A 253 9.61 -9.12 -19.66
C ARG A 253 9.45 -7.83 -20.44
N THR A 254 10.37 -7.56 -21.35
CA THR A 254 10.21 -6.57 -22.40
C THR A 254 9.09 -7.07 -23.32
N THR A 255 7.85 -6.92 -22.88
CA THR A 255 6.71 -7.16 -23.75
C THR A 255 6.80 -6.11 -24.84
N GLN A 256 7.07 -6.52 -26.09
CA GLN A 256 7.02 -5.61 -27.23
C GLN A 256 5.67 -4.89 -27.18
N VAL A 257 5.69 -3.58 -26.91
CA VAL A 257 4.51 -2.71 -26.94
C VAL A 257 4.04 -2.66 -28.40
N ARG A 258 3.23 -3.65 -28.79
CA ARG A 258 2.55 -3.63 -30.07
C ARG A 258 1.34 -2.72 -29.91
N ASN A 259 1.42 -1.55 -30.55
CA ASN A 259 0.41 -0.49 -30.61
C ASN A 259 0.50 0.54 -29.49
N MET A 260 1.43 1.50 -29.61
CA MET A 260 1.23 2.82 -28.99
C MET A 260 0.10 3.51 -29.76
N GLN A 261 -1.07 3.67 -29.15
CA GLN A 261 -2.11 4.56 -29.62
C GLN A 261 -1.94 5.90 -28.92
N GLY A 262 -1.31 6.85 -29.60
CA GLY A 262 -1.21 8.26 -29.19
C GLY A 262 -0.22 8.54 -28.06
N ASP A 263 0.73 9.44 -28.31
CA ASP A 263 1.48 10.08 -27.24
C ASP A 263 0.54 11.01 -26.47
N MET A 264 0.43 10.84 -25.16
CA MET A 264 -0.41 11.68 -24.32
C MET A 264 0.44 12.55 -23.38
N PRO A 265 0.30 13.89 -23.44
CA PRO A 265 0.89 14.74 -22.42
C PRO A 265 0.17 14.52 -21.08
N TYR A 266 0.95 14.31 -20.01
CA TYR A 266 0.44 14.26 -18.63
C TYR A 266 1.36 15.07 -17.73
N LYS A 267 0.80 15.59 -16.63
CA LYS A 267 1.57 16.23 -15.55
C LYS A 267 1.74 15.22 -14.41
N PRO A 268 2.96 14.73 -14.13
CA PRO A 268 3.20 13.82 -13.02
C PRO A 268 3.19 14.62 -11.71
N TYR A 269 2.02 14.68 -11.06
CA TYR A 269 1.85 15.32 -9.75
C TYR A 269 2.67 14.66 -8.62
N TRP A 270 3.27 13.49 -8.87
CA TRP A 270 4.06 12.71 -7.91
C TRP A 270 5.18 13.48 -7.19
N TYR A 271 6.02 14.22 -7.92
CA TYR A 271 7.15 14.97 -7.33
C TYR A 271 6.69 16.28 -6.69
N GLU A 272 5.68 16.92 -7.27
CA GLU A 272 5.07 18.14 -6.73
C GLU A 272 4.36 17.88 -5.40
N MET A 273 3.63 16.77 -5.26
CA MET A 273 2.97 16.35 -4.00
C MET A 273 3.90 16.19 -2.81
N LYS A 274 5.12 15.72 -3.08
CA LYS A 274 6.15 15.51 -2.06
C LYS A 274 6.99 16.78 -1.83
N GLU A 275 6.68 17.89 -2.51
CA GLU A 275 7.46 19.14 -2.52
C GLU A 275 8.96 18.90 -2.83
N VAL A 276 9.29 17.84 -3.58
CA VAL A 276 10.67 17.45 -3.88
C VAL A 276 10.99 17.65 -5.37
N PRO A 277 12.23 18.05 -5.71
CA PRO A 277 12.68 18.05 -7.09
C PRO A 277 12.71 16.60 -7.65
N PRO A 278 12.45 16.40 -8.96
CA PRO A 278 12.45 15.08 -9.58
C PRO A 278 13.81 14.37 -9.43
N PRO A 279 13.83 13.01 -9.28
CA PRO A 279 14.95 12.21 -8.82
C PRO A 279 16.13 12.16 -9.80
N THR A 280 17.32 11.84 -9.27
CA THR A 280 18.60 11.84 -10.01
C THR A 280 19.15 10.46 -10.41
N SER A 281 18.58 9.32 -9.97
CA SER A 281 18.53 8.11 -10.83
C SER A 281 17.61 6.98 -10.32
N CYS A 282 16.90 6.38 -11.27
CA CYS A 282 16.40 5.00 -11.30
C CYS A 282 16.34 4.57 -12.79
N LYS A 283 16.82 3.36 -13.13
CA LYS A 283 16.64 2.73 -14.46
C LYS A 283 16.17 1.28 -14.30
N SER A 284 15.03 1.13 -13.63
CA SER A 284 14.48 -0.14 -13.11
C SER A 284 15.39 -0.86 -12.11
N CYS A 285 16.13 -0.05 -11.34
CA CYS A 285 16.98 -0.47 -10.23
C CYS A 285 18.33 -1.09 -10.63
N ARG A 286 19.10 -0.41 -11.48
CA ARG A 286 20.56 -0.61 -11.57
C ARG A 286 21.24 -0.55 -10.21
#